data_AF-A0A139X201-F1
#
_entry.id   AF-A0A139X201-F1
#
_cell.length_a   1.000
_cell.length_b   1.000
_cell.length_c   1.000
_cell.angle_alpha   90.00
_cell.angle_beta   90.00
_cell.angle_gamma   90.00
#
_symmetry.space_group_name_H-M   'P 1'
#
loop_
_entity.id
_entity.type
_entity.pdbx_description
1 polymer ?
#
loop_
_entity_poly.entity_id
_entity_poly.type
_entity_poly.pdbx_seq_one_letter_code
_entity_poly.pdbx_strand_id
1 'polypeptide(L)'
;MEYNCYAPKIIRTEQENEKALKIVEELMHCPNRTPEEDELYEILIVLIEKFDREYYSPGEGSTPHSILSFLMEQQGIKLLIFQRFHK
;
A
#
# COMPACT_ATOMS: atom_id res chain seq x y z
N MET A 1 23.91 16.29 -9.68
CA MET A 1 22.59 15.65 -9.78
C MET A 1 22.79 14.23 -9.30
N GLU A 2 22.44 13.94 -8.06
CA GLU A 2 22.44 12.54 -7.59
C GLU A 2 21.32 11.85 -8.35
N TYR A 3 21.69 11.02 -9.33
CA TYR A 3 20.75 10.07 -9.92
C TYR A 3 20.44 9.07 -8.83
N ASN A 4 19.32 9.29 -8.13
CA ASN A 4 18.82 8.37 -7.12
C ASN A 4 18.33 7.11 -7.85
N CYS A 5 19.28 6.25 -8.23
CA CYS A 5 19.01 4.94 -8.78
C CYS A 5 18.40 4.11 -7.65
N TYR A 6 17.06 4.09 -7.61
CA TYR A 6 16.34 3.27 -6.66
C TYR A 6 16.48 1.81 -7.09
N ALA A 7 17.19 1.02 -6.29
CA ALA A 7 17.28 -0.42 -6.49
C ALA A 7 16.07 -1.10 -5.83
N PRO A 8 15.15 -1.71 -6.60
CA PRO A 8 13.99 -2.39 -6.03
C PRO A 8 14.43 -3.57 -5.16
N LYS A 9 13.76 -3.74 -4.02
CA LYS A 9 14.02 -4.80 -3.05
C LYS A 9 12.73 -5.27 -2.40
N ILE A 10 12.73 -6.50 -1.89
CA ILE A 10 11.60 -7.02 -1.11
C ILE A 10 11.25 -6.06 0.03
N ILE A 11 10.01 -5.59 0.04
CA ILE A 11 9.43 -4.73 1.06
C ILE A 11 9.06 -5.58 2.27
N ARG A 12 9.58 -5.23 3.45
CA ARG A 12 9.34 -5.97 4.71
C ARG A 12 8.71 -5.11 5.80
N THR A 13 8.70 -3.80 5.64
CA THR A 13 8.20 -2.86 6.64
C THR A 13 7.34 -1.79 5.98
N GLU A 14 6.45 -1.17 6.76
CA GLU A 14 5.60 -0.07 6.29
C GLU A 14 6.43 1.10 5.76
N GLN A 15 7.54 1.45 6.43
CA GLN A 15 8.43 2.52 5.97
C GLN A 15 9.07 2.23 4.60
N GLU A 16 9.36 0.95 4.30
CA GLU A 16 9.83 0.55 2.97
C GLU A 16 8.70 0.64 1.94
N ASN A 17 7.47 0.30 2.32
CA ASN A 17 6.28 0.41 1.48
C ASN A 17 5.97 1.87 1.12
N GLU A 18 5.99 2.77 2.10
CA GLU A 18 5.78 4.22 1.89
C GLU A 18 6.78 4.80 0.89
N LYS A 19 8.06 4.39 0.97
CA LYS A 19 9.08 4.83 0.01
C LYS A 19 8.80 4.31 -1.40
N ALA A 20 8.39 3.04 -1.52
CA ALA A 20 8.02 2.46 -2.81
C ALA A 20 6.79 3.17 -3.42
N LEU A 21 5.75 3.41 -2.61
CA LEU A 21 4.54 4.12 -3.01
C LEU A 21 4.84 5.53 -3.53
N LYS A 22 5.72 6.27 -2.85
CA LYS A 22 6.12 7.61 -3.29
C LYS A 22 6.77 7.59 -4.68
N ILE A 23 7.60 6.61 -4.97
CA ILE A 23 8.26 6.48 -6.27
C ILE A 23 7.27 6.07 -7.35
N VAL A 24 6.35 5.16 -7.04
CA VAL A 24 5.25 4.80 -7.94
C VAL A 24 4.39 6.02 -8.28
N GLU A 25 4.06 6.86 -7.30
CA GLU A 25 3.31 8.11 -7.50
C GLU A 25 4.07 9.08 -8.43
N GLU A 26 5.37 9.28 -8.20
CA GLU A 26 6.22 10.10 -9.07
C GLU A 26 6.27 9.56 -10.51
N LEU A 27 6.43 8.25 -10.69
CA LEU A 27 6.47 7.57 -11.99
C LEU A 27 5.11 7.59 -12.69
N MET A 28 4.00 7.47 -11.96
CA MET A 28 2.64 7.53 -12.50
C MET A 28 2.37 8.89 -13.18
N HIS A 29 2.89 9.97 -12.61
CA HIS A 29 2.77 11.32 -13.14
C HIS A 29 3.88 11.70 -14.13
N CYS A 30 4.88 10.84 -14.36
CA CYS A 30 5.93 11.08 -15.34
C CYS A 30 5.39 10.85 -16.76
N PRO A 31 5.32 11.89 -17.63
CA PRO A 31 4.71 11.78 -18.95
C PRO A 31 5.56 11.02 -19.96
N ASN A 32 6.88 10.94 -19.77
CA ASN A 32 7.82 10.29 -20.69
C ASN A 32 8.78 9.41 -19.88
N ARG A 33 8.30 8.24 -19.45
CA ARG A 33 9.15 7.27 -18.76
C ARG A 33 10.16 6.65 -19.72
N THR A 34 11.37 6.42 -19.23
CA THR A 34 12.33 5.57 -19.95
C THR A 34 11.90 4.09 -19.83
N PRO A 35 12.39 3.20 -20.72
CA PRO A 35 12.11 1.77 -20.59
C PRO A 35 12.50 1.19 -19.22
N GLU A 36 13.58 1.69 -18.63
CA GLU A 36 14.03 1.29 -17.29
C GLU A 36 13.07 1.78 -16.20
N GLU A 37 12.49 2.97 -16.37
CA GLU A 37 11.50 3.53 -15.44
C GLU A 37 10.16 2.79 -15.53
N ASP A 38 9.76 2.33 -16.71
CA ASP A 38 8.57 1.48 -16.88
C ASP A 38 8.75 0.12 -16.22
N GLU A 39 9.90 -0.53 -16.42
CA GLU A 39 10.24 -1.78 -15.72
C GLU A 39 10.27 -1.59 -14.21
N LEU A 40 10.88 -0.49 -13.74
CA LEU A 40 10.92 -0.17 -12.31
C LEU A 40 9.51 0.03 -11.75
N TYR A 41 8.63 0.73 -12.47
CA TYR A 41 7.25 0.95 -12.08
C TYR A 41 6.51 -0.38 -11.89
N GLU A 42 6.59 -1.29 -12.87
CA GLU A 42 5.95 -2.60 -12.79
C GLU A 42 6.48 -3.44 -11.64
N ILE A 43 7.81 -3.49 -11.45
CA ILE A 43 8.45 -4.21 -10.35
C ILE A 43 7.96 -3.66 -9.00
N LEU A 44 7.88 -2.34 -8.85
CA LEU A 44 7.44 -1.71 -7.60
C LEU A 44 5.98 -2.04 -7.27
N ILE A 45 5.08 -2.04 -8.26
CA ILE A 45 3.69 -2.45 -8.07
C ILE A 45 3.61 -3.89 -7.53
N VAL A 46 4.33 -4.83 -8.16
CA VAL A 46 4.34 -6.24 -7.73
C VAL A 46 4.87 -6.39 -6.29
N LEU A 47 5.90 -5.63 -5.91
CA LEU A 47 6.48 -5.68 -4.58
C LEU A 47 5.54 -5.12 -3.51
N ILE A 48 4.83 -4.03 -3.81
CA ILE A 48 3.83 -3.43 -2.92
C ILE A 48 2.65 -4.39 -2.73
N GLU A 49 2.10 -4.95 -3.81
CA GLU A 49 1.00 -5.93 -3.72
C GLU A 49 1.37 -7.18 -2.92
N LYS A 50 2.62 -7.66 -3.07
CA LYS A 50 3.14 -8.76 -2.26
C LYS A 50 3.19 -8.38 -0.79
N PHE A 51 3.69 -7.19 -0.46
CA PHE A 51 3.73 -6.70 0.92
C PHE A 51 2.32 -6.58 1.50
N ASP A 52 1.38 -5.99 0.77
CA ASP A 52 0.01 -5.81 1.25
C ASP A 52 -0.68 -7.15 1.50
N ARG A 53 -0.47 -8.15 0.63
CA ARG A 53 -0.97 -9.50 0.84
C ARG A 53 -0.35 -10.17 2.07
N GLU A 54 0.92 -9.96 2.34
CA GLU A 54 1.58 -10.59 3.49
C GLU A 54 1.26 -9.87 4.82
N TYR A 55 1.10 -8.55 4.77
CA TYR A 55 1.01 -7.69 5.95
C TYR A 55 -0.43 -7.33 6.32
N TYR A 56 -1.30 -7.14 5.32
CA TYR A 56 -2.71 -6.76 5.51
C TYR A 56 -3.70 -7.86 5.08
N SER A 57 -3.25 -9.06 4.69
CA SER A 57 -4.20 -10.14 4.41
C SER A 57 -5.03 -10.43 5.66
N PRO A 58 -6.37 -10.42 5.55
CA PRO A 58 -7.21 -10.99 6.58
C PRO A 58 -6.80 -12.46 6.73
N GLY A 59 -6.23 -12.84 7.88
CA GLY A 59 -5.87 -14.24 8.13
C GLY A 59 -7.09 -15.16 8.00
N GLU A 60 -6.89 -16.47 7.91
CA GLU A 60 -7.98 -17.47 7.80
C GLU A 60 -9.04 -17.41 8.93
N GLY A 61 -8.80 -16.64 9.99
CA GLY A 61 -9.76 -16.33 11.06
C GLY A 61 -10.53 -15.01 10.91
N SER A 62 -10.45 -14.36 9.74
CA SER A 62 -11.09 -13.07 9.53
C SER A 62 -12.58 -13.23 9.37
N THR A 63 -13.32 -12.63 10.29
CA THR A 63 -14.78 -12.62 10.24
C THR A 63 -15.23 -11.49 9.31
N PRO A 64 -16.44 -11.57 8.74
CA PRO A 64 -17.04 -10.45 8.01
C PRO A 64 -17.00 -9.14 8.81
N HIS A 65 -17.04 -9.23 10.14
CA HIS A 65 -16.90 -8.09 11.05
C HIS A 65 -15.49 -7.48 11.05
N SER A 66 -14.42 -8.28 11.11
CA SER A 66 -13.05 -7.75 11.10
C SER A 66 -12.68 -7.15 9.74
N ILE A 67 -13.18 -7.72 8.64
CA ILE A 67 -13.01 -7.18 7.30
C ILE A 67 -13.75 -5.84 7.16
N LEU A 68 -15.00 -5.78 7.64
CA LEU A 68 -15.76 -4.53 7.63
C LEU A 68 -15.07 -3.44 8.45
N SER A 69 -14.62 -3.74 9.66
CA SER A 69 -13.90 -2.78 10.51
C SER A 69 -12.61 -2.28 9.85
N PHE A 70 -11.82 -3.16 9.23
CA PHE A 70 -10.62 -2.78 8.48
C PHE A 70 -10.95 -1.84 7.31
N LEU A 71 -11.97 -2.16 6.50
CA LEU A 71 -12.41 -1.31 5.39
C LEU A 71 -12.92 0.06 5.88
N MET A 72 -13.58 0.10 7.04
CA MET A 72 -14.06 1.33 7.65
C MET A 72 -12.94 2.23 8.16
N GLU A 73 -11.90 1.66 8.77
CA GLU A 73 -10.69 2.38 9.18
C GLU A 73 -9.94 2.97 7.99
N GLN A 74 -9.76 2.19 6.92
CA GLN A 74 -9.10 2.64 5.69
C GLN A 74 -9.86 3.76 4.98
N GLN A 75 -11.20 3.79 5.05
CA GLN A 75 -12.02 4.82 4.42
C GLN A 75 -12.33 6.03 5.34
N GLY A 76 -11.80 6.06 6.58
CA GLY A 76 -12.13 7.09 7.56
C GLY A 76 -13.62 7.13 7.94
N ILE A 77 -14.37 6.06 7.67
CA ILE A 77 -15.80 5.98 7.94
C ILE A 77 -15.98 5.50 9.38
N LYS A 78 -16.38 6.41 10.27
CA LYS A 78 -16.76 6.06 11.63
C LYS A 78 -18.21 5.59 11.65
N LEU A 79 -18.47 4.31 11.95
CA LEU A 79 -19.84 3.82 12.10
C LEU A 79 -20.49 4.54 13.30
N LEU A 80 -21.41 5.47 13.04
CA LEU A 80 -22.12 6.23 14.08
C LEU A 80 -22.94 5.32 15.01
N ILE A 81 -23.17 4.07 14.62
CA ILE A 81 -23.92 3.08 15.39
C ILE A 81 -23.14 2.59 16.63
N PHE A 82 -21.79 2.65 16.63
CA PHE A 82 -20.97 2.23 17.78
C PHE A 82 -20.91 3.26 18.91
N GLN A 83 -21.30 4.53 18.69
CA GLN A 83 -21.36 5.52 19.77
C GLN A 83 -22.57 5.35 20.70
N ARG A 84 -23.51 4.46 20.38
CA ARG A 84 -24.75 4.32 21.15
C ARG A 84 -24.68 3.28 22.29
N PHE A 85 -23.57 2.56 22.43
CA PHE A 85 -23.41 1.50 23.45
C PHE A 85 -22.33 1.74 24.50
N HIS A 86 -21.66 2.90 24.52
CA HIS A 86 -20.84 3.31 25.66
C HIS A 86 -21.43 4.56 26.33
N LYS A 87 -22.35 4.31 27.26
CA LYS A 87 -22.58 5.16 28.43
C LYS A 87 -22.39 4.29 29.67
#